data_AF-A0A840DRG7-F1
#
_entry.id   AF-A0A840DRG7-F1
#
_cell.length_a   1.000
_cell.length_b   1.000
_cell.length_c   1.000
_cell.angle_alpha   90.00
_cell.angle_beta   90.00
_cell.angle_gamma   90.00
#
_symmetry.space_group_name_H-M   'P 1'
#
loop_
_entity.id
_entity.type
_entity.pdbx_description
1 polymer ?
#
loop_
_entity_poly.entity_id
_entity_poly.type
_entity_poly.pdbx_seq_one_letter_code
_entity_poly.pdbx_strand_id
1 'polypeptide(L)'
;MAVKEFSSQQQQTVDYSQVVQSASFQQLMREKRAFILPFSLFFLAFYFTLPILTSYSTVLNTPAFGSISWAWVFAFAQFIMTWTLCMLYSKRAARFDEMVEKIKQEVKGGNV
;
A
#
# COMPACT_ATOMS: atom_id res chain seq x y z
N MET A 1 -40.67 -33.41 9.26
CA MET A 1 -40.21 -32.39 10.24
C MET A 1 -38.68 -32.33 10.33
N ALA A 2 -37.93 -32.36 9.21
CA ALA A 2 -36.45 -32.29 9.23
C ALA A 2 -35.88 -31.11 8.43
N VAL A 3 -36.73 -30.28 7.81
CA VAL A 3 -36.32 -29.14 6.97
C VAL A 3 -36.19 -27.85 7.79
N LYS A 4 -36.61 -27.84 9.07
CA LYS A 4 -36.68 -26.62 9.89
C LYS A 4 -35.42 -26.34 10.72
N GLU A 5 -34.47 -27.28 10.80
CA GLU A 5 -33.29 -27.14 11.67
C GLU A 5 -32.05 -26.57 10.96
N PHE A 6 -31.99 -26.59 9.62
CA PHE A 6 -30.87 -26.00 8.88
C PHE A 6 -30.94 -24.47 8.74
N SER A 7 -32.06 -23.85 9.11
CA SER A 7 -32.27 -22.40 9.02
C SER A 7 -31.73 -21.61 10.22
N SER A 8 -31.28 -22.31 11.27
CA SER A 8 -30.92 -21.71 12.57
C SER A 8 -29.43 -21.50 12.78
N GLN A 9 -28.59 -21.83 11.80
CA GLN A 9 -27.23 -21.29 11.73
C GLN A 9 -27.38 -19.83 11.33
N GLN A 10 -27.71 -18.98 12.31
CA GLN A 10 -27.63 -17.53 12.21
C GLN A 10 -26.29 -17.20 11.57
N GLN A 11 -26.36 -16.88 10.28
CA GLN A 11 -25.39 -16.08 9.62
C GLN A 11 -25.32 -14.81 10.47
N GLN A 12 -24.34 -14.74 11.39
CA GLN A 12 -23.89 -13.49 11.96
C GLN A 12 -23.41 -12.69 10.75
N THR A 13 -24.33 -12.06 10.05
CA THR A 13 -24.05 -11.16 8.94
C THR A 13 -23.36 -9.99 9.60
N VAL A 14 -22.04 -10.06 9.72
CA VAL A 14 -21.20 -8.94 10.14
C VAL A 14 -21.67 -7.75 9.31
N ASP A 15 -22.23 -6.73 9.97
CA ASP A 15 -22.70 -5.54 9.29
C ASP A 15 -21.48 -4.71 8.90
N TYR A 16 -20.92 -5.04 7.74
CA TYR A 16 -19.73 -4.38 7.19
C TYR A 16 -19.93 -2.87 7.07
N SER A 17 -21.17 -2.39 6.95
CA SER A 17 -21.50 -0.96 6.89
C SER A 17 -21.13 -0.26 8.20
N GLN A 18 -21.45 -0.88 9.35
CA GLN A 18 -21.12 -0.35 10.67
C GLN A 18 -19.60 -0.41 10.92
N VAL A 19 -18.96 -1.50 10.50
CA VAL A 19 -17.50 -1.64 10.61
C VAL A 19 -16.75 -0.57 9.83
N VAL A 20 -17.19 -0.23 8.61
CA VAL A 20 -16.56 0.81 7.79
C VAL A 20 -16.76 2.22 8.38
N GLN A 21 -17.87 2.44 9.09
CA GLN A 21 -18.16 3.70 9.79
C GLN A 21 -17.44 3.82 11.14
N SER A 22 -16.95 2.70 11.71
CA SER A 22 -16.24 2.70 12.98
C SER A 22 -14.99 3.58 12.96
N ALA A 23 -14.69 4.23 14.10
CA ALA A 23 -13.51 5.08 14.25
C ALA A 23 -12.20 4.29 14.04
N SER A 24 -12.16 3.03 14.50
CA SER A 24 -11.03 2.12 14.33
C SER A 24 -10.71 1.86 12.85
N PHE A 25 -11.74 1.61 12.02
CA PHE A 25 -11.55 1.39 10.58
C PHE A 25 -11.14 2.67 9.84
N GLN A 26 -11.72 3.82 10.19
CA GLN A 26 -11.31 5.09 9.61
C GLN A 26 -9.86 5.45 9.96
N GLN A 27 -9.42 5.15 11.18
CA GLN A 27 -8.02 5.34 11.58
C GLN A 27 -7.08 4.43 10.78
N LEU A 28 -7.44 3.16 10.56
CA LEU A 28 -6.69 2.25 9.70
C LEU A 28 -6.54 2.80 8.28
N MET A 29 -7.63 3.29 7.69
CA MET A 29 -7.61 3.88 6.34
C MET A 29 -6.77 5.15 6.29
N ARG A 30 -6.84 6.01 7.32
CA ARG A 30 -6.02 7.23 7.42
C ARG A 30 -4.54 6.91 7.51
N GLU A 31 -4.14 5.94 8.33
CA GLU A 31 -2.74 5.52 8.43
C GLU A 31 -2.23 4.87 7.13
N LYS A 32 -3.05 4.03 6.48
CA LYS A 32 -2.71 3.45 5.16
C LYS A 32 -2.49 4.54 4.12
N ARG A 33 -3.43 5.48 4.02
CA ARG A 33 -3.37 6.57 3.04
C ARG A 33 -2.19 7.51 3.30
N ALA A 34 -1.95 7.90 4.55
CA ALA A 34 -0.83 8.76 4.92
C ALA A 34 0.54 8.13 4.62
N PHE A 35 0.61 6.80 4.61
CA PHE A 35 1.81 6.07 4.20
C PHE A 35 1.90 5.94 2.68
N ILE A 36 0.87 5.41 2.03
CA ILE A 36 0.93 5.05 0.60
C ILE A 36 1.00 6.30 -0.29
N LEU A 37 0.23 7.35 0.00
CA LEU A 37 0.19 8.54 -0.86
C LEU A 37 1.55 9.22 -1.09
N PRO A 38 2.35 9.55 -0.06
CA PRO A 38 3.65 10.18 -0.29
C PRO A 38 4.60 9.27 -1.06
N PHE A 39 4.60 7.95 -0.79
CA PHE A 39 5.43 6.99 -1.54
C PHE A 39 4.99 6.86 -3.00
N SER A 40 3.69 6.82 -3.27
CA SER A 40 3.16 6.81 -4.64
C SER A 40 3.50 8.09 -5.39
N LEU A 41 3.39 9.25 -4.74
CA LEU A 41 3.75 10.53 -5.35
C LEU A 41 5.25 10.61 -5.63
N PHE A 42 6.08 10.18 -4.68
CA PHE A 42 7.53 10.10 -4.86
C PHE A 42 7.90 9.15 -5.99
N PHE A 43 7.33 7.94 -6.03
CA PHE A 43 7.52 6.97 -7.09
C PHE A 43 7.18 7.57 -8.45
N LEU A 44 6.02 8.23 -8.55
CA LEU A 44 5.53 8.82 -9.79
C LEU A 44 6.44 9.96 -10.25
N ALA A 45 6.81 10.87 -9.35
CA ALA A 45 7.76 11.95 -9.62
C ALA A 45 9.10 11.37 -10.10
N PHE A 46 9.67 10.41 -9.36
CA PHE A 46 10.95 9.78 -9.70
C PHE A 46 10.90 9.01 -11.03
N TYR A 47 9.78 8.35 -11.33
CA TYR A 47 9.57 7.67 -12.60
C TYR A 47 9.56 8.67 -13.77
N PHE A 48 8.83 9.78 -13.64
CA PHE A 48 8.77 10.82 -14.67
C PHE A 48 10.03 11.68 -14.76
N THR A 49 10.88 11.70 -13.74
CA THR A 49 12.18 12.39 -13.80
C THR A 49 13.00 11.91 -14.99
N LEU A 50 12.99 10.62 -15.34
CA LEU A 50 13.76 10.08 -16.46
C LEU A 50 13.31 10.67 -17.82
N PRO A 51 12.04 10.55 -18.27
CA PRO A 51 11.61 11.14 -19.55
C PRO A 51 11.71 12.67 -19.56
N ILE A 52 11.48 13.34 -18.42
CA ILE A 52 11.66 14.80 -18.32
C ILE A 52 13.12 15.17 -18.54
N LEU A 53 14.06 14.55 -17.81
CA LEU A 53 15.48 14.84 -18.00
C LEU A 53 15.97 14.44 -19.39
N THR A 54 15.50 13.34 -19.96
CA THR A 54 15.85 12.93 -21.33
C THR A 54 15.37 13.95 -22.36
N SER A 55 14.18 14.53 -22.18
CA SER A 55 13.63 15.51 -23.13
C SER A 55 14.25 16.90 -23.01
N TYR A 56 14.68 17.29 -21.81
CA TYR A 56 15.15 18.65 -21.52
C TYR A 56 16.67 18.76 -21.31
N SER A 57 17.40 17.65 -21.19
CA SER A 57 18.82 17.66 -20.87
C SER A 57 19.61 16.56 -21.59
N THR A 58 20.80 16.91 -22.08
CA THR A 58 21.79 15.96 -22.62
C THR A 58 22.58 15.24 -21.53
N VAL A 59 22.38 15.57 -20.24
CA VAL A 59 23.10 14.97 -19.10
C VAL A 59 22.91 13.45 -19.06
N LEU A 60 21.74 12.91 -19.43
CA LEU A 60 21.52 11.46 -19.43
C LEU A 60 22.35 10.68 -20.46
N ASN A 61 22.76 11.35 -21.53
CA ASN A 61 23.64 10.78 -22.56
C ASN A 61 25.13 10.98 -22.22
N THR A 62 25.44 11.81 -21.22
CA THR A 62 26.83 11.93 -20.77
C THR A 62 27.25 10.64 -20.07
N PRO A 63 28.46 10.12 -20.37
CA PRO A 63 29.00 8.95 -19.70
C PRO A 63 29.25 9.28 -18.23
N ALA A 64 28.70 8.46 -17.34
CA ALA A 64 28.96 8.51 -15.90
C ALA A 64 30.26 7.74 -15.58
N PHE A 65 30.37 6.51 -16.08
CA PHE A 65 31.55 5.65 -15.93
C PHE A 65 31.81 4.86 -17.21
N GLY A 66 32.90 5.17 -17.92
CA GLY A 66 33.21 4.51 -19.19
C GLY A 66 32.10 4.74 -20.23
N SER A 67 31.53 3.66 -20.78
CA SER A 67 30.41 3.69 -21.73
C SER A 67 29.02 3.71 -21.06
N ILE A 68 28.95 3.67 -19.73
CA ILE A 68 27.69 3.68 -18.97
C ILE A 68 27.25 5.12 -18.78
N SER A 69 26.11 5.49 -19.35
CA SER A 69 25.53 6.83 -19.20
C SER A 69 24.74 6.97 -17.90
N TRP A 70 24.44 8.21 -17.52
CA TRP A 70 23.57 8.49 -16.37
C TRP A 70 22.18 7.87 -16.50
N ALA A 71 21.69 7.62 -17.72
CA ALA A 71 20.43 6.89 -17.93
C ALA A 71 20.47 5.47 -17.37
N TRP A 72 21.59 4.75 -17.54
CA TRP A 72 21.77 3.41 -16.99
C TRP A 72 21.85 3.40 -15.46
N VAL A 73 22.54 4.37 -14.87
CA VAL A 73 22.60 4.54 -13.41
C VAL A 73 21.21 4.80 -12.85
N PHE A 74 20.43 5.67 -13.51
CA PHE A 74 19.06 5.97 -13.10
C PHE A 74 18.13 4.76 -13.23
N ALA A 75 18.24 4.01 -14.33
CA ALA A 75 17.50 2.76 -14.51
C ALA A 75 17.81 1.76 -13.39
N PHE A 76 19.09 1.59 -13.02
CA PHE A 76 19.47 0.74 -11.90
C PHE A 76 18.92 1.26 -10.55
N ALA A 77 18.96 2.57 -10.33
CA ALA A 77 18.37 3.19 -9.15
C ALA A 77 16.85 2.95 -9.05
N GLN A 78 16.12 2.87 -10.18
CA GLN A 78 14.70 2.53 -10.18
C GLN A 78 14.44 1.11 -9.63
N PHE A 79 15.31 0.13 -9.92
CA PHE A 79 15.19 -1.21 -9.33
C PHE A 79 15.40 -1.19 -7.82
N ILE A 80 16.46 -0.53 -7.36
CA ILE A 80 16.75 -0.38 -5.92
C ILE A 80 15.59 0.31 -5.21
N MET A 81 15.08 1.39 -5.80
CA MET A 81 13.93 2.14 -5.28
C MET A 81 12.70 1.22 -5.14
N THR A 82 12.37 0.44 -6.18
CA THR A 82 11.22 -0.48 -6.15
C THR A 82 11.37 -1.53 -5.05
N TRP A 83 12.53 -2.18 -4.93
CA TRP A 83 12.78 -3.12 -3.84
C TRP A 83 12.67 -2.45 -2.46
N THR A 84 13.20 -1.23 -2.33
CA THR A 84 13.11 -0.45 -1.09
C THR A 84 11.65 -0.20 -0.72
N LEU A 85 10.81 0.24 -1.65
CA LEU A 85 9.38 0.42 -1.39
C LEU A 85 8.70 -0.90 -1.02
N CYS A 86 9.01 -2.00 -1.70
CA CYS A 86 8.44 -3.31 -1.38
C CYS A 86 8.80 -3.77 0.04
N MET A 87 10.07 -3.66 0.43
CA MET A 87 10.53 -4.03 1.79
C MET A 87 9.90 -3.12 2.85
N LEU A 88 9.88 -1.81 2.59
CA LEU A 88 9.31 -0.81 3.49
C LEU A 88 7.80 -0.99 3.64
N TYR A 89 7.09 -1.30 2.54
CA TYR A 89 5.68 -1.66 2.56
C TYR A 89 5.44 -2.94 3.35
N SER A 90 6.21 -4.00 3.12
CA SER A 90 6.05 -5.29 3.83
C SER A 90 6.16 -5.09 5.35
N LYS A 91 7.17 -4.33 5.81
CA LYS A 91 7.31 -3.98 7.23
C LYS A 91 6.11 -3.19 7.77
N ARG A 92 5.57 -2.26 6.99
CA ARG A 92 4.40 -1.46 7.40
C ARG A 92 3.11 -2.27 7.35
N ALA A 93 2.99 -3.23 6.43
CA ALA A 93 1.84 -4.11 6.28
C ALA A 93 1.59 -4.93 7.55
N ALA A 94 2.64 -5.42 8.21
CA ALA A 94 2.53 -6.09 9.50
C ALA A 94 1.80 -5.24 10.57
N ARG A 95 2.07 -3.92 10.62
CA ARG A 95 1.35 -3.01 11.52
C ARG A 95 -0.12 -2.83 11.10
N PHE A 96 -0.41 -2.82 9.81
CA PHE A 96 -1.80 -2.78 9.33
C PHE A 96 -2.54 -4.07 9.69
N ASP A 97 -1.88 -5.22 9.63
CA ASP A 97 -2.46 -6.51 9.99
C ASP A 97 -2.80 -6.58 11.48
N GLU A 98 -1.95 -6.07 12.37
CA GLU A 98 -2.25 -5.93 13.80
C GLU A 98 -3.50 -5.08 14.06
N MET A 99 -3.66 -3.96 13.34
CA MET A 99 -4.83 -3.10 13.48
C MET A 99 -6.10 -3.77 12.94
N VAL A 100 -6.00 -4.54 11.86
CA VAL A 100 -7.12 -5.34 11.33
C VAL A 100 -7.54 -6.41 12.33
N GLU A 101 -6.60 -7.06 13.00
CA GLU A 101 -6.90 -8.08 14.00
C GLU A 101 -7.64 -7.48 15.21
N LYS A 102 -7.26 -6.27 15.65
CA LYS A 102 -8.01 -5.53 16.68
C LYS A 102 -9.44 -5.24 16.26
N ILE A 103 -9.66 -4.75 15.03
CA ILE A 103 -11.01 -4.48 14.50
C ILE A 103 -11.83 -5.79 14.45
N LYS A 104 -11.23 -6.90 14.03
CA LYS A 104 -11.92 -8.21 14.03
C LYS A 104 -12.34 -8.64 15.43
N GLN A 105 -11.51 -8.38 16.45
CA GLN A 105 -11.84 -8.66 17.85
C GLN A 105 -12.97 -7.77 18.36
N GLU A 106 -12.96 -6.48 18.05
CA GLU A 106 -14.05 -5.52 18.39
C GLU A 106 -15.39 -5.94 17.78
N VAL A 107 -15.37 -6.37 16.51
CA VAL A 107 -16.55 -6.87 15.79
C VAL A 107 -17.08 -8.16 16.40
N LYS A 108 -16.21 -9.10 16.78
CA LYS A 108 -16.63 -10.35 17.45
C LYS A 108 -17.15 -10.11 18.88
N GLY A 109 -16.67 -9.07 19.56
CA GLY A 109 -17.08 -8.70 20.91
C GLY A 109 -18.37 -7.88 20.99
N GLY A 110 -18.93 -7.43 19.85
CA GLY A 110 -20.15 -6.63 19.81
C GLY A 110 -19.98 -5.16 20.22
N ASN A 111 -18.75 -4.64 20.15
CA ASN A 111 -18.40 -3.26 20.57
C ASN A 111 -18.28 -2.27 19.39
N VAL A 112 -18.82 -2.62 18.22
CA VAL A 112 -18.86 -1.75 17.03
C VAL A 112 -20.20 -1.03 16.89
#